data_AF-A0A7K3DFI0-F1
#
_entry.id   AF-A0A7K3DFI0-F1
#
_cell.length_a   1.000
_cell.length_b   1.000
_cell.length_c   1.000
_cell.angle_alpha   90.00
_cell.angle_beta   90.00
_cell.angle_gamma   90.00
#
_symmetry.space_group_name_H-M   'P 1'
#
loop_
_entity.id
_entity.type
_entity.pdbx_description
1 polymer ?
#
loop_
_entity_poly.entity_id
_entity_poly.type
_entity_poly.pdbx_seq_one_letter_code
_entity_poly.pdbx_strand_id
1 'polypeptide(L)' 'MGGGLADATIARRLALSHRTVQRRVRRMMELTRVEGRFAFGLRVGELGILGSKDGTERVDGDLS' A
#
# COMPACT_ATOMS: atom_id res chain seq x y z
N MET A 1 9.35 11.79 4.39
CA MET A 1 8.61 10.73 5.11
C MET A 1 7.49 10.24 4.19
N GLY A 2 7.68 9.09 3.53
CA GLY A 2 6.87 8.65 2.40
C GLY A 2 5.42 8.31 2.79
N GLY A 3 4.49 9.23 2.54
CA GLY A 3 3.09 9.07 2.88
C GLY A 3 2.38 8.11 1.93
N GLY A 4 1.75 7.06 2.49
CA GLY A 4 0.83 6.21 1.72
C GLY A 4 -0.33 7.01 1.12
N LEU A 5 -0.92 6.52 0.03
CA LEU A 5 -2.02 7.21 -0.68
C LEU A 5 -3.21 7.51 0.24
N ALA A 6 -3.76 8.72 0.25
CA ALA A 6 -5.02 8.98 0.94
C ALA A 6 -6.16 8.03 0.47
N ASP A 7 -7.09 7.69 1.36
CA ASP A 7 -8.23 6.79 1.05
C ASP A 7 -9.06 7.31 -0.12
N ALA A 8 -9.23 8.63 -0.26
CA ALA A 8 -9.90 9.25 -1.39
C ALA A 8 -9.18 8.98 -2.73
N THR A 9 -7.84 9.01 -2.72
CA THR A 9 -7.04 8.68 -3.91
C THR A 9 -7.17 7.21 -4.27
N ILE A 10 -7.20 6.32 -3.28
CA ILE A 10 -7.44 4.88 -3.50
C ILE A 10 -8.86 4.65 -4.04
N ALA A 11 -9.86 5.29 -3.45
CA ALA A 11 -11.26 5.20 -3.86
C ALA A 11 -11.42 5.59 -5.33
N ARG A 12 -10.83 6.71 -5.73
CA ARG A 12 -10.81 7.16 -7.13
C ARG A 12 -10.12 6.17 -8.05
N ARG A 13 -8.92 5.67 -7.69
CA ARG A 13 -8.16 4.71 -8.52
C ARG A 13 -8.86 3.37 -8.70
N LEU A 14 -9.65 2.95 -7.70
CA LEU A 14 -10.36 1.67 -7.72
C LEU A 14 -11.83 1.80 -8.16
N ALA A 15 -12.30 3.01 -8.51
CA ALA A 15 -13.71 3.30 -8.78
C ALA A 15 -14.65 2.82 -7.65
N LEU A 16 -14.22 2.98 -6.40
CA LEU A 16 -14.98 2.60 -5.19
C LEU A 16 -15.43 3.84 -4.41
N SER A 17 -16.47 3.69 -3.59
CA SER A 17 -16.83 4.72 -2.63
C SER A 17 -15.77 4.84 -1.52
N HIS A 18 -15.54 6.06 -1.04
CA HIS A 18 -14.61 6.35 0.06
C HIS A 18 -14.89 5.49 1.30
N ARG A 19 -16.16 5.33 1.66
CA ARG A 19 -16.62 4.48 2.77
C ARG A 19 -16.23 3.01 2.59
N THR A 20 -16.19 2.52 1.36
CA THR A 20 -15.79 1.13 1.07
C THR A 20 -14.29 0.95 1.25
N VAL A 21 -13.49 1.92 0.83
CA VAL A 21 -12.04 1.91 1.09
C VAL A 21 -11.76 1.95 2.58
N GLN A 22 -12.34 2.91 3.31
CA GLN A 22 -12.16 3.02 4.76
C GLN A 22 -12.54 1.73 5.49
N ARG A 23 -13.68 1.12 5.14
CA ARG A 23 -14.11 -0.15 5.73
C ARG A 23 -13.13 -1.30 5.45
N ARG A 24 -12.60 -1.39 4.23
CA ARG A 24 -11.61 -2.42 3.86
C ARG A 24 -10.29 -2.18 4.58
N VAL A 25 -9.80 -0.95 4.63
CA VAL A 25 -8.56 -0.59 5.36
C VAL A 25 -8.70 -0.92 6.84
N ARG A 26 -9.81 -0.54 7.46
CA ARG A 26 -10.09 -0.89 8.86
C ARG A 26 -10.12 -2.40 9.09
N ARG A 27 -10.81 -3.15 8.24
CA ARG A 27 -10.82 -4.61 8.34
C ARG A 27 -9.44 -5.23 8.18
N MET A 28 -8.60 -4.70 7.29
CA MET A 28 -7.23 -5.18 7.15
C MET A 28 -6.41 -4.90 8.42
N MET A 29 -6.53 -3.69 8.98
CA MET A 29 -5.90 -3.34 10.26
C MET A 29 -6.32 -4.28 11.39
N GLU A 30 -7.62 -4.56 11.53
CA GLU A 30 -8.18 -5.50 12.51
C GLU A 30 -7.60 -6.92 12.35
N LEU A 31 -7.55 -7.43 11.11
CA LEU A 31 -6.97 -8.75 10.82
C LEU A 31 -5.49 -8.84 11.16
N THR A 32 -4.75 -7.74 11.00
CA THR A 32 -3.32 -7.67 11.32
C THR A 32 -3.02 -7.20 12.75
N ARG A 33 -4.05 -6.89 13.55
CA ARG A 33 -3.94 -6.37 14.92
C ARG A 33 -3.04 -5.13 15.06
N VAL A 34 -3.04 -4.24 14.07
CA VAL A 34 -2.28 -2.98 14.11
C VAL A 34 -3.24 -1.80 14.18
N GLU A 35 -2.88 -0.84 15.00
CA GLU A 35 -3.59 0.42 15.11
C GLU A 35 -2.93 1.47 14.23
N GLY A 36 -3.71 2.01 13.30
CA GLY A 36 -3.25 3.07 12.43
C GLY A 36 -2.65 2.58 11.12
N ARG A 37 -2.87 3.41 10.10
CA ARG A 37 -2.55 3.09 8.71
C ARG A 37 -1.05 2.98 8.45
N PHE A 38 -0.26 3.76 9.18
CA PHE A 38 1.18 3.75 9.07
C PHE A 38 1.76 2.42 9.60
N ALA A 39 1.36 2.01 10.81
CA ALA A 39 1.75 0.73 11.38
C ALA A 39 1.31 -0.45 10.50
N PHE A 40 0.11 -0.38 9.93
CA PHE A 40 -0.35 -1.35 8.93
C PHE A 40 0.56 -1.41 7.70
N GLY A 41 0.99 -0.27 7.16
CA GLY A 41 1.92 -0.22 6.02
C GLY A 41 3.26 -0.89 6.32
N LEU A 42 3.82 -0.64 7.52
CA LEU A 42 5.04 -1.33 7.98
C LEU A 42 4.83 -2.83 8.11
N ARG A 43 3.73 -3.24 8.77
CA ARG A 43 3.42 -4.65 9.00
C ARG A 43 3.25 -5.45 7.70
N VAL A 44 2.62 -4.86 6.69
CA VAL A 44 2.48 -5.46 5.37
C VAL A 44 3.85 -5.64 4.69
N GLY A 45 4.77 -4.69 4.87
CA GLY A 45 6.15 -4.79 4.41
C GLY A 45 6.93 -5.91 5.12
N GLU A 46 6.83 -6.00 6.45
CA GLU A 46 7.44 -7.08 7.25
C GLU A 46 6.94 -8.47 6.86
N LEU A 47 5.65 -8.58 6.52
CA LEU A 47 5.02 -9.83 6.10
C LEU A 47 5.33 -10.21 4.65
N GLY A 48 6.01 -9.35 3.88
CA GLY A 48 6.32 -9.60 2.47
C GLY A 48 5.08 -9.70 1.56
N ILE A 49 3.93 -9.19 2.00
CA ILE A 49 2.64 -9.31 1.28
C ILE A 49 2.62 -8.45 0.02
N LEU A 50 3.25 -7.27 0.09
CA LEU A 50 3.52 -6.46 -1.09
C LEU A 50 4.75 -7.07 -1.77
N GLY A 51 4.52 -8.08 -2.60
CA GLY A 51 5.57 -8.65 -3.45
C GLY A 51 6.32 -7.52 -4.12
N SER A 52 7.66 -7.54 -4.03
CA SER A 52 8.52 -6.61 -4.73
C SER A 52 8.03 -6.50 -6.17
N LYS A 53 7.58 -5.32 -6.56
CA LYS A 53 7.55 -5.00 -7.98
C LYS A 53 9.00 -4.81 -8.40
N ASP A 54 9.73 -5.91 -8.52
CA ASP A 54 10.80 -6.01 -9.50
C ASP A 54 10.18 -5.64 -10.84
N GLY A 55 10.61 -4.52 -11.40
CA GLY A 55 9.94 -3.85 -12.51
C GLY A 55 10.19 -2.36 -12.61
N THR A 56 10.93 -1.75 -11.67
CA THR A 56 11.76 -0.59 -12.02
C THR A 56 13.10 -1.14 -12.48
N GLU A 57 13.11 -1.58 -13.73
CA GLU A 57 14.31 -1.72 -14.53
C GLU A 57 15.15 -0.46 -14.36
N ARG A 58 16.23 -0.57 -13.59
CA ARG A 58 17.35 0.33 -13.73
C ARG A 58 17.95 -0.01 -15.08
N VAL A 59 17.54 0.71 -16.12
CA VAL A 59 18.36 0.96 -17.30
C VAL A 59 19.53 1.84 -16.86
N ASP A 60 20.46 1.27 -16.11
CA ASP A 60 21.76 1.87 -15.84
C ASP A 60 22.80 1.05 -16.60
N GLY A 61 23.14 1.55 -17.78
CA GLY A 61 24.49 1.55 -18.33
C GLY A 61 25.17 0.20 -18.56
N ASP A 62 24.89 -0.41 -19.71
CA ASP A 62 25.95 -1.10 -20.46
C ASP A 62 25.85 -0.69 -21.94
N LEU A 63 26.46 0.45 -22.26
CA LEU A 63 26.95 0.75 -23.59
C LEU A 63 28.45 0.49 -23.52
N SER A 64 28.80 -0.78 -23.73
CA SER A 64 30.11 -1.18 -24.25
C SER A 64 30.32 -0.62 -25.65
#